data_AF-A0A2A2N672-F1
#
_entry.id   AF-A0A2A2N672-F1
#
_cell.length_a   1.000
_cell.length_b   1.000
_cell.length_c   1.000
_cell.angle_alpha   90.00
_cell.angle_beta   90.00
_cell.angle_gamma   90.00
#
_symmetry.space_group_name_H-M   'P 1'
#
loop_
_entity.id
_entity.type
_entity.pdbx_description
1 polymer ?
#
loop_
_entity_poly.entity_id
_entity_poly.type
_entity_poly.pdbx_seq_one_letter_code
_entity_poly.pdbx_strand_id
1 'polypeptide(L)' 'MEQCKHNIYLQRHRRTFWQKLIGIKEVYVCSRCGYMLRVK' A
#
# COMPACT_ATOMS: atom_id res chain seq x y z
N MET A 1 7.87 11.43 -15.26
CA MET A 1 7.61 10.48 -14.15
C MET A 1 6.83 9.32 -14.75
N GLU A 2 7.51 8.21 -15.01
CA GLU A 2 6.89 7.07 -15.68
C GLU A 2 5.69 6.57 -14.88
N GLN A 3 4.58 6.33 -15.58
CA GLN A 3 3.38 5.72 -15.02
C GLN A 3 3.73 4.30 -14.54
N CYS A 4 4.18 4.20 -13.29
CA CYS A 4 4.31 2.90 -12.67
C CYS A 4 2.92 2.25 -12.71
N LYS A 5 2.80 1.11 -13.40
CA LYS A 5 1.56 0.32 -13.44
C LYS A 5 1.34 -0.28 -12.05
N HIS A 6 0.91 0.56 -11.10
CA HIS A 6 0.84 0.24 -9.67
C HIS A 6 0.07 -1.05 -9.43
N ASN A 7 -1.00 -1.31 -10.17
CA ASN A 7 -1.85 -2.50 -10.01
C ASN A 7 -1.10 -3.83 -10.04
N ILE A 8 -0.07 -3.98 -10.87
CA ILE A 8 0.65 -5.25 -11.00
C ILE A 8 1.69 -5.43 -9.90
N TYR A 9 2.24 -4.31 -9.40
CA TYR A 9 3.32 -4.30 -8.41
C TYR A 9 2.84 -3.97 -6.99
N LEU A 10 1.55 -3.68 -6.81
CA LEU A 10 0.90 -3.46 -5.52
C LEU A 10 0.85 -4.77 -4.76
N GLN A 11 1.73 -4.91 -3.77
CA GLN A 11 1.75 -6.06 -2.89
C GLN A 11 1.08 -5.71 -1.57
N ARG A 12 0.24 -6.63 -1.07
CA ARG A 12 -0.38 -6.48 0.23
C ARG A 12 0.69 -6.52 1.32
N HIS A 13 0.79 -5.45 2.08
CA HIS A 13 1.72 -5.34 3.19
C HIS A 13 1.00 -5.60 4.52
N ARG A 14 1.71 -6.20 5.47
CA ARG A 14 1.19 -6.36 6.83
C ARG A 14 0.93 -4.97 7.42
N ARG A 15 -0.26 -4.81 8.01
CA ARG A 15 -0.63 -3.60 8.73
C ARG A 15 0.25 -3.42 9.95
N THR A 16 0.75 -2.22 10.15
CA THR A 16 1.42 -1.84 11.41
C THR A 16 0.40 -1.61 12.52
N PHE A 17 0.87 -1.60 13.77
CA PHE A 17 0.02 -1.39 14.94
C PHE A 17 -0.72 -0.04 14.87
N TRP A 18 -0.01 1.02 14.44
CA TRP A 18 -0.60 2.34 14.19
C TRP A 18 -1.67 2.33 13.11
N GLN A 19 -1.45 1.60 12.00
CA GLN A 19 -2.43 1.49 10.93
C GLN A 19 -3.73 0.81 11.39
N LYS A 20 -3.64 -0.17 12.30
CA LYS A 20 -4.81 -0.77 12.94
C LYS A 20 -5.55 0.23 13.84
N LEU A 21 -4.82 1.03 14.62
CA LEU A 21 -5.41 2.02 15.53
C LEU A 21 -6.19 3.12 14.78
N ILE A 22 -5.69 3.55 13.61
CA ILE A 22 -6.37 4.57 12.79
C ILE A 22 -7.43 3.99 11.82
N GLY A 23 -7.79 2.71 11.97
CA GLY A 23 -8.86 2.08 11.21
C GLY A 23 -8.52 1.69 9.78
N ILE A 24 -7.24 1.56 9.41
CA ILE A 24 -6.87 1.08 8.07
C ILE A 24 -7.07 -0.45 8.01
N LYS A 25 -7.88 -0.89 7.05
CA LYS A 25 -8.17 -2.31 6.80
C LYS A 25 -7.08 -3.01 6.01
N GLU A 26 -6.54 -2.34 4.99
CA GLU A 26 -5.54 -2.93 4.10
C GLU A 26 -4.50 -1.89 3.66
N VAL A 27 -3.26 -2.32 3.52
CA VAL A 27 -2.18 -1.51 2.97
C VAL A 27 -1.53 -2.29 1.86
N TYR A 28 -1.36 -1.63 0.73
CA TYR A 28 -0.64 -2.15 -0.41
C TYR A 28 0.51 -1.22 -0.73
N VAL A 29 1.66 -1.79 -1.06
CA VAL A 29 2.87 -1.04 -1.40
C VAL A 29 3.36 -1.51 -2.76
N CYS A 30 3.60 -0.57 -3.65
CA CYS A 30 4.20 -0.85 -4.94
C CYS A 30 5.69 -1.17 -4.74
N SER A 31 6.10 -2.38 -5.08
CA SER A 31 7.50 -2.81 -4.97
C SER A 31 8.46 -2.07 -5.91
N ARG A 32 7.94 -1.35 -6.92
CA ARG A 32 8.74 -0.69 -7.97
C ARG A 32 8.95 0.81 -7.76
N CYS A 33 7.98 1.51 -7.18
CA CYS A 33 8.07 2.96 -6.94
C CYS A 33 7.82 3.39 -5.49
N GLY A 34 7.48 2.44 -4.60
CA GLY A 34 7.18 2.74 -3.20
C GLY A 34 5.81 3.40 -2.97
N TYR A 35 4.96 3.52 -3.99
CA TYR A 35 3.60 4.03 -3.85
C TYR A 35 2.81 3.20 -2.83
N MET A 36 2.17 3.87 -1.86
CA MET A 36 1.35 3.21 -0.85
C MET A 36 -0.13 3.49 -1.09
N LEU A 37 -0.90 2.42 -1.31
CA LEU A 37 -2.36 2.47 -1.31
C LEU A 37 -2.87 2.02 0.05
N ARG A 38 -3.68 2.85 0.71
CA ARG A 38 -4.28 2.57 2.01
C ARG A 38 -5.79 2.47 1.85
N VAL A 39 -6.35 1.33 2.23
CA VAL A 39 -7.79 1.08 2.22
C VAL A 39 -8.30 1.17 3.65
N LYS A 40 -9.23 2.09 3.90
CA LYS A 40 -9.88 2.28 5.22
C LYS A 40 -11.11 1.39 5.36
#